data_AF-A0A0N9HW42-F1
#
_entry.id   AF-A0A0N9HW42-F1
#
_cell.length_a   1.000
_cell.length_b   1.000
_cell.length_c   1.000
_cell.angle_alpha   90.00
_cell.angle_beta   90.00
_cell.angle_gamma   90.00
#
_symmetry.space_group_name_H-M   'P 1'
#
loop_
_entity.id
_entity.type
_entity.pdbx_description
1 polymer ?
#
loop_
_entity_poly.entity_id
_entity_poly.type
_entity_poly.pdbx_seq_one_letter_code
_entity_poly.pdbx_strand_id
1 'polypeptide(L)'
;MDEVRGRDATWTFDLEYLRIAPGHGRGVHKLRQAIGELSVPVEAIAGTSYEPGRKGGRLRLRLREGADPLTQATGGLLGDSADPYLLAVDTGQTGTGQYFVEAVRTALLVQQVSQDPVPGYLLPAPSVPISATAGDGTATFDGEFVRLDWGWMAKEGKQEAGPVQLALSDVTSVEWRPQSGFGYGYLRFQTRGVTTLPAPEHDRNSLAWGVQREGGTTALVAAAVVSRLPHPVGGPAALPVPGSRDLNSTGVNPPGPNSPGPNSRGPNSPGADDPDAMLRRLRELGELHKSGILTDGEFTAAKQKLLGL
;
A
#
# COMPACT_ATOMS: atom_id res chain seq x y z
N MET A 1 -2.78 -24.48 11.63
CA MET A 1 -2.52 -24.09 10.23
C MET A 1 -3.61 -24.74 9.41
N ASP A 2 -4.43 -23.91 8.77
CA ASP A 2 -5.60 -24.33 8.00
C ASP A 2 -5.28 -24.16 6.52
N GLU A 3 -5.62 -25.15 5.70
CA GLU A 3 -5.33 -25.13 4.26
C GLU A 3 -6.58 -25.49 3.46
N VAL A 4 -6.78 -24.78 2.36
CA VAL A 4 -7.80 -25.10 1.36
C VAL A 4 -7.22 -25.01 -0.04
N ARG A 5 -7.42 -26.08 -0.82
CA ARG A 5 -6.97 -26.16 -2.20
C ARG A 5 -8.13 -25.87 -3.12
N GLY A 6 -7.95 -24.92 -4.03
CA GLY A 6 -8.89 -24.65 -5.11
C GLY A 6 -8.36 -25.06 -6.47
N ARG A 7 -9.12 -24.72 -7.51
CA ARG A 7 -8.78 -25.07 -8.89
C ARG A 7 -7.55 -24.33 -9.43
N ASP A 8 -7.34 -23.11 -8.98
CA ASP A 8 -6.37 -22.17 -9.54
C ASP A 8 -5.47 -21.50 -8.48
N ALA A 9 -5.59 -21.89 -7.21
CA ALA A 9 -4.74 -21.43 -6.12
C ALA A 9 -4.85 -22.38 -4.89
N THR A 10 -3.94 -22.21 -3.93
CA THR A 10 -4.01 -22.79 -2.59
C THR A 10 -3.94 -21.66 -1.57
N TRP A 11 -4.83 -21.70 -0.57
CA TRP A 11 -4.81 -20.76 0.54
C TRP A 11 -4.39 -21.50 1.81
N THR A 12 -3.46 -20.90 2.55
CA THR A 12 -2.97 -21.42 3.83
C THR A 12 -3.03 -20.31 4.87
N PHE A 13 -3.57 -20.61 6.05
CA PHE A 13 -3.71 -19.66 7.15
C PHE A 13 -3.01 -20.18 8.40
N ASP A 14 -2.14 -19.37 8.99
CA ASP A 14 -1.34 -19.72 10.17
C ASP A 14 -1.64 -18.87 11.41
N LEU A 15 -2.80 -18.19 11.42
CA LEU A 15 -3.26 -17.22 12.43
C LEU A 15 -2.68 -15.81 12.28
N GLU A 16 -1.48 -15.66 11.71
CA GLU A 16 -0.86 -14.34 11.50
C GLU A 16 -0.98 -13.90 10.04
N TYR A 17 -0.82 -14.85 9.10
CA TYR A 17 -0.86 -14.60 7.68
C TYR A 17 -1.79 -15.59 6.97
N LEU A 18 -2.53 -15.06 5.98
CA LEU A 18 -3.18 -15.84 4.95
C LEU A 18 -2.30 -15.78 3.70
N ARG A 19 -1.66 -16.90 3.38
CA ARG A 19 -0.86 -17.08 2.17
C ARG A 19 -1.75 -17.55 1.03
N ILE A 20 -1.72 -16.83 -0.09
CA ILE A 20 -2.41 -17.16 -1.34
C ILE A 20 -1.34 -17.51 -2.37
N ALA A 21 -1.20 -18.80 -2.67
CA ALA A 21 -0.31 -19.29 -3.70
C ALA A 21 -1.10 -19.58 -4.99
N PRO A 22 -0.85 -18.88 -6.11
CA PRO A 22 -1.49 -19.21 -7.38
C PRO A 22 -1.06 -20.62 -7.82
N GLY A 23 -1.97 -21.36 -8.44
CA GLY A 23 -1.69 -22.67 -8.99
C GLY A 23 -0.67 -22.60 -10.12
N HIS A 24 -0.21 -23.77 -10.56
CA HIS A 24 0.73 -23.88 -11.67
C HIS A 24 0.00 -24.36 -12.93
N GLY A 25 0.21 -23.67 -14.05
CA GLY A 25 -0.26 -24.13 -15.36
C GLY A 25 -1.13 -23.13 -16.13
N ARG A 26 -1.51 -23.52 -17.35
CA ARG A 26 -2.19 -22.66 -18.34
C ARG A 26 -3.62 -22.27 -17.96
N GLY A 27 -4.22 -22.92 -16.96
CA GLY A 27 -5.56 -22.61 -16.46
C GLY A 27 -5.61 -21.43 -15.48
N VAL A 28 -4.47 -21.03 -14.92
CA VAL A 28 -4.39 -19.89 -13.99
C VAL A 28 -4.30 -18.59 -14.79
N HIS A 29 -5.09 -17.59 -14.39
CA HIS A 29 -5.13 -16.31 -15.09
C HIS A 29 -3.75 -15.62 -15.06
N LYS A 30 -3.35 -15.00 -16.18
CA LYS A 30 -2.03 -14.36 -16.33
C LYS A 30 -1.76 -13.30 -15.26
N LEU A 31 -2.79 -12.56 -14.83
CA LEU A 31 -2.66 -11.58 -13.74
C LEU A 31 -2.26 -12.26 -12.42
N ARG A 32 -2.91 -13.37 -12.04
CA ARG A 32 -2.56 -14.11 -10.81
C ARG A 32 -1.14 -14.68 -10.89
N GLN A 33 -0.73 -15.18 -12.06
CA GLN A 33 0.64 -15.64 -12.28
C GLN A 33 1.66 -14.50 -12.10
N ALA A 34 1.33 -13.30 -12.61
CA ALA A 34 2.19 -12.12 -12.49
C ALA A 34 2.24 -11.53 -11.07
N ILE A 35 1.13 -11.61 -10.32
CA ILE A 35 1.09 -11.25 -8.90
C ILE A 35 1.98 -12.22 -8.10
N GLY A 36 1.94 -13.50 -8.45
CA GLY A 36 2.65 -14.53 -7.70
C GLY A 36 1.98 -14.79 -6.36
N GLU A 37 2.77 -15.20 -5.39
CA GLU A 37 2.29 -15.49 -4.05
C GLU A 37 2.03 -14.22 -3.24
N LEU A 38 0.89 -14.17 -2.57
CA LEU A 38 0.55 -13.09 -1.63
C LEU A 38 0.61 -13.61 -0.20
N SER A 39 1.27 -12.86 0.67
CA SER A 39 1.17 -13.02 2.12
C SER A 39 0.30 -11.90 2.67
N VAL A 40 -0.94 -12.22 3.04
CA VAL A 40 -1.90 -11.26 3.56
C VAL A 40 -1.83 -11.27 5.09
N PRO A 41 -1.35 -10.21 5.75
CA PRO A 41 -1.37 -10.15 7.21
C PRO A 41 -2.82 -10.12 7.72
N VAL A 42 -3.07 -10.77 8.85
CA VAL A 42 -4.40 -10.86 9.46
C VAL A 42 -5.00 -9.48 9.74
N GLU A 43 -4.16 -8.48 10.02
CA GLU A 43 -4.55 -7.09 10.21
C GLU A 43 -5.09 -6.42 8.94
N ALA A 44 -4.81 -6.96 7.75
CA ALA A 44 -5.37 -6.47 6.49
C ALA A 44 -6.74 -7.07 6.17
N ILE A 45 -7.17 -8.11 6.89
CA ILE A 45 -8.38 -8.88 6.57
C ILE A 45 -9.60 -8.24 7.25
N ALA A 46 -10.58 -7.83 6.43
CA ALA A 46 -11.91 -7.41 6.89
C ALA A 46 -12.89 -8.58 7.01
N GLY A 47 -12.59 -9.72 6.37
CA GLY A 47 -13.30 -10.96 6.60
C GLY A 47 -13.21 -11.94 5.44
N THR A 48 -13.75 -13.12 5.68
CA THR A 48 -13.83 -14.20 4.69
C THR A 48 -15.26 -14.74 4.62
N SER A 49 -15.64 -15.23 3.45
CA SER A 49 -16.96 -15.86 3.23
C SER A 49 -16.87 -17.05 2.28
N TYR A 50 -17.73 -18.03 2.51
CA TYR A 50 -17.98 -19.13 1.59
C TYR A 50 -19.30 -18.91 0.86
N GLU A 51 -19.25 -18.92 -0.47
CA GLU A 51 -20.39 -18.77 -1.37
C GLU A 51 -20.67 -20.14 -2.03
N PRO A 52 -21.76 -20.84 -1.67
CA PRO A 52 -22.11 -22.13 -2.28
C PRO A 52 -22.44 -22.00 -3.77
N GLY A 53 -22.08 -23.01 -4.56
CA GLY A 53 -22.37 -23.08 -5.99
C GLY A 53 -22.74 -24.48 -6.46
N ARG A 54 -23.16 -24.60 -7.72
CA ARG A 54 -23.61 -25.89 -8.29
C ARG A 54 -22.52 -26.98 -8.32
N LYS A 55 -21.25 -26.60 -8.36
CA LYS A 55 -20.08 -27.50 -8.46
C LYS A 55 -19.09 -27.27 -7.32
N GLY A 56 -19.59 -27.14 -6.09
CA GLY A 56 -18.79 -26.82 -4.90
C GLY A 56 -19.12 -25.41 -4.43
N GLY A 57 -18.14 -24.51 -4.43
CA GLY A 57 -18.36 -23.13 -4.04
C GLY A 57 -17.16 -22.24 -4.28
N ARG A 58 -17.18 -21.08 -3.64
CA ARG A 58 -16.12 -20.07 -3.76
C ARG A 58 -15.85 -19.46 -2.40
N LEU A 59 -14.58 -19.33 -2.07
CA LEU A 59 -14.13 -18.51 -0.95
C LEU A 59 -13.82 -17.11 -1.46
N ARG A 60 -14.22 -16.11 -0.68
CA ARG A 60 -13.91 -14.70 -0.91
C ARG A 60 -13.21 -14.13 0.30
N LEU A 61 -12.06 -13.53 0.08
CA LEU A 61 -11.34 -12.72 1.05
C LEU A 61 -11.69 -11.25 0.80
N ARG A 62 -12.08 -10.53 1.85
CA ARG A 62 -12.26 -9.08 1.82
C ARG A 62 -11.15 -8.45 2.64
N LEU A 63 -10.44 -7.51 2.02
CA LEU A 63 -9.43 -6.71 2.70
C LEU A 63 -10.07 -5.44 3.26
N ARG A 64 -9.45 -4.88 4.29
CA ARG A 64 -9.80 -3.57 4.83
C ARG A 64 -9.56 -2.49 3.79
N GLU A 65 -10.39 -1.46 3.83
CA GLU A 65 -10.22 -0.29 2.96
C GLU A 65 -8.84 0.33 3.16
N GLY A 66 -8.13 0.60 2.06
CA GLY A 66 -6.76 1.12 2.10
C GLY A 66 -5.65 0.08 2.32
N ALA A 67 -5.97 -1.19 2.56
CA ALA A 67 -4.93 -2.16 2.90
C ALA A 67 -4.11 -2.63 1.69
N ASP A 68 -4.69 -2.64 0.49
CA ASP A 68 -4.06 -3.21 -0.70
C ASP A 68 -4.11 -2.27 -1.91
N PRO A 69 -2.95 -1.94 -2.52
CA PRO A 69 -2.90 -1.09 -3.69
C PRO A 69 -3.57 -1.72 -4.93
N LEU A 70 -3.60 -3.06 -5.06
CA LEU A 70 -4.28 -3.72 -6.19
C LEU A 70 -5.80 -3.56 -6.11
N THR A 71 -6.37 -3.80 -4.93
CA THR A 71 -7.78 -3.57 -4.65
C THR A 71 -8.14 -2.09 -4.83
N GLN A 72 -7.29 -1.18 -4.34
CA GLN A 72 -7.49 0.27 -4.51
C GLN A 72 -7.49 0.68 -6.00
N ALA A 73 -6.52 0.19 -6.77
CA ALA A 73 -6.38 0.57 -8.18
C ALA A 73 -7.50 0.00 -9.05
N THR A 74 -7.99 -1.20 -8.75
CA THR A 74 -9.00 -1.89 -9.56
C THR A 74 -10.43 -1.67 -9.09
N GLY A 75 -10.64 -1.14 -7.88
CA GLY A 75 -11.96 -0.93 -7.29
C GLY A 75 -12.78 -2.22 -7.15
N GLY A 76 -12.13 -3.38 -7.02
CA GLY A 76 -12.79 -4.69 -6.96
C GLY A 76 -13.45 -5.12 -8.27
N LEU A 77 -13.09 -4.50 -9.41
CA LEU A 77 -13.69 -4.79 -10.72
C LEU A 77 -12.99 -5.95 -11.47
N LEU A 78 -12.00 -6.61 -10.86
CA LEU A 78 -11.38 -7.79 -11.45
C LEU A 78 -12.42 -8.91 -11.64
N GLY A 79 -12.36 -9.60 -12.78
CA GLY A 79 -13.18 -10.77 -13.02
C GLY A 79 -12.78 -11.95 -12.13
N ASP A 80 -13.71 -12.89 -11.91
CA ASP A 80 -13.53 -14.01 -10.98
C ASP A 80 -12.22 -14.81 -11.17
N SER A 81 -11.82 -15.05 -12.43
CA SER A 81 -10.58 -15.75 -12.76
C SER A 81 -9.33 -14.92 -12.48
N ALA A 82 -9.43 -13.60 -12.53
CA ALA A 82 -8.31 -12.68 -12.37
C ALA A 82 -8.10 -12.21 -10.93
N ASP A 83 -9.16 -12.17 -10.12
CA ASP A 83 -9.15 -11.67 -8.73
C ASP A 83 -8.40 -12.63 -7.78
N PRO A 84 -7.21 -12.26 -7.26
CA PRO A 84 -6.43 -13.14 -6.38
C PRO A 84 -7.14 -13.48 -5.06
N TYR A 85 -8.15 -12.69 -4.65
CA TYR A 85 -8.87 -12.83 -3.39
C TYR A 85 -10.13 -13.71 -3.51
N LEU A 86 -10.26 -14.42 -4.64
CA LEU A 86 -11.26 -15.45 -4.85
C LEU A 86 -10.61 -16.82 -5.05
N LEU A 87 -11.13 -17.83 -4.36
CA LEU A 87 -10.73 -19.22 -4.55
C LEU A 87 -11.93 -20.08 -4.92
N ALA A 88 -11.92 -20.64 -6.13
CA ALA A 88 -12.91 -21.61 -6.54
C ALA A 88 -12.58 -22.99 -5.97
N VAL A 89 -13.50 -23.56 -5.19
CA VAL A 89 -13.32 -24.87 -4.55
C VAL A 89 -14.32 -25.88 -5.11
N ASP A 90 -13.86 -27.11 -5.32
CA ASP A 90 -14.69 -28.18 -5.83
C ASP A 90 -15.53 -28.81 -4.71
N THR A 91 -16.52 -29.64 -5.06
CA THR A 91 -17.46 -30.24 -4.11
C THR A 91 -16.77 -30.97 -2.96
N GLY A 92 -15.67 -31.67 -3.22
CA GLY A 92 -14.87 -32.37 -2.20
C GLY A 92 -14.14 -31.46 -1.21
N GLN A 93 -14.02 -30.16 -1.50
CA GLN A 93 -13.36 -29.16 -0.65
C GLN A 93 -14.37 -28.25 0.08
N THR A 94 -15.67 -28.52 -0.03
CA THR A 94 -16.73 -27.69 0.59
C THR A 94 -16.58 -27.58 2.10
N GLY A 95 -16.44 -28.72 2.80
CA GLY A 95 -16.30 -28.73 4.26
C GLY A 95 -15.02 -28.05 4.72
N THR A 96 -13.91 -28.31 4.04
CA THR A 96 -12.62 -27.65 4.30
C THR A 96 -12.71 -26.14 4.08
N GLY A 97 -13.36 -25.68 3.01
CA GLY A 97 -13.55 -24.26 2.75
C GLY A 97 -14.43 -23.58 3.80
N GLN A 98 -15.53 -24.21 4.23
CA GLN A 98 -16.36 -23.67 5.30
C GLN A 98 -15.59 -23.58 6.62
N TYR A 99 -14.85 -24.63 6.98
CA TYR A 99 -14.01 -24.63 8.17
C TYR A 99 -12.93 -23.54 8.10
N PHE A 100 -12.27 -23.37 6.94
CA PHE A 100 -11.28 -22.32 6.72
C PHE A 100 -11.86 -20.91 6.97
N VAL A 101 -13.08 -20.64 6.51
CA VAL A 101 -13.78 -19.36 6.78
C VAL A 101 -14.00 -19.16 8.28
N GLU A 102 -14.47 -20.19 8.99
CA GLU A 102 -14.68 -20.10 10.44
C GLU A 102 -13.36 -19.93 11.21
N ALA A 103 -12.27 -20.56 10.77
CA ALA A 103 -10.95 -20.39 11.36
C ALA A 103 -10.45 -18.95 11.23
N VAL A 104 -10.53 -18.36 10.02
CA VAL A 104 -10.16 -16.95 9.82
C VAL A 104 -11.08 -16.03 10.62
N ARG A 105 -12.40 -16.24 10.61
CA ARG A 105 -13.35 -15.43 11.38
C ARG A 105 -13.04 -15.47 12.89
N THR A 106 -12.72 -16.65 13.41
CA THR A 106 -12.37 -16.84 14.82
C THR A 106 -11.08 -16.09 15.15
N ALA A 107 -10.06 -16.16 14.30
CA ALA A 107 -8.81 -15.44 14.50
C ALA A 107 -9.02 -13.91 14.54
N LEU A 108 -9.82 -13.34 13.62
CA LEU A 108 -10.15 -11.91 13.63
C LEU A 108 -10.83 -11.47 14.93
N LEU A 109 -11.74 -12.30 15.47
CA LEU A 109 -12.42 -12.03 16.73
C LEU A 109 -11.47 -12.10 17.92
N VAL A 110 -10.68 -13.18 18.01
CA VAL A 110 -9.75 -13.43 19.14
C VAL A 110 -8.68 -12.35 19.20
N GLN A 111 -8.14 -11.93 18.05
CA GLN A 111 -7.11 -10.91 17.95
C GLN A 111 -7.66 -9.48 17.96
N GLN A 112 -9.00 -9.32 18.00
CA GLN A 112 -9.67 -8.02 18.01
C GLN A 112 -9.24 -7.11 16.84
N VAL A 113 -9.14 -7.69 15.64
CA VAL A 113 -8.72 -6.95 14.44
C VAL A 113 -9.75 -5.86 14.12
N SER A 114 -9.31 -4.60 14.11
CA SER A 114 -10.15 -3.45 13.75
C SER A 114 -10.71 -3.61 12.32
N GLN A 115 -11.95 -3.18 12.15
CA GLN A 115 -12.63 -3.14 10.85
C GLN A 115 -12.55 -1.77 10.18
N ASP A 116 -11.89 -0.80 10.81
CA ASP A 116 -11.75 0.55 10.29
C ASP A 116 -10.81 0.56 9.07
N PRO A 117 -10.94 1.54 8.16
CA PRO A 117 -9.98 1.76 7.09
C PRO A 117 -8.55 1.92 7.65
N VAL A 118 -7.55 1.46 6.92
CA VAL A 118 -6.14 1.61 7.31
C VAL A 118 -5.54 2.87 6.68
N PRO A 119 -4.69 3.62 7.40
CA PRO A 119 -4.10 4.86 6.88
C PRO A 119 -2.93 4.62 5.90
N GLY A 120 -2.54 3.36 5.67
CA GLY A 120 -1.50 2.98 4.73
C GLY A 120 -1.64 1.53 4.29
N TYR A 121 -1.07 1.22 3.12
CA TYR A 121 -1.08 -0.12 2.56
C TYR A 121 -0.35 -1.10 3.48
N LEU A 122 -1.00 -2.23 3.76
CA LEU A 122 -0.45 -3.36 4.51
C LEU A 122 0.09 -4.46 3.58
N LEU A 123 -0.38 -4.48 2.33
CA LEU A 123 0.11 -5.38 1.29
C LEU A 123 1.24 -4.71 0.50
N PRO A 124 2.24 -5.50 0.05
CA PRO A 124 3.37 -4.95 -0.70
C PRO A 124 2.91 -4.35 -2.03
N ALA A 125 3.47 -3.18 -2.36
CA ALA A 125 3.31 -2.61 -3.69
C ALA A 125 4.01 -3.49 -4.75
N PRO A 126 3.48 -3.56 -5.98
CA PRO A 126 4.20 -4.20 -7.08
C PRO A 126 5.60 -3.58 -7.27
N SER A 127 6.58 -4.45 -7.53
CA SER A 127 7.96 -4.03 -7.78
C SER A 127 8.08 -3.23 -9.07
N VAL A 128 8.96 -2.24 -9.08
CA VAL A 128 9.29 -1.42 -10.25
C VAL A 128 10.74 -1.70 -10.69
N PRO A 129 11.07 -1.61 -12.00
CA PRO A 129 10.18 -1.22 -13.10
C PRO A 129 9.15 -2.29 -13.44
N ILE A 130 7.95 -1.85 -13.84
CA ILE A 130 6.86 -2.72 -14.26
C ILE A 130 6.30 -2.27 -15.61
N SER A 131 5.94 -3.22 -16.46
CA SER A 131 5.39 -2.94 -17.80
C SER A 131 4.23 -3.88 -18.13
N ALA A 132 3.23 -3.35 -18.83
CA ALA A 132 2.08 -4.10 -19.30
C ALA A 132 1.61 -3.59 -20.67
N THR A 133 1.42 -4.52 -21.60
CA THR A 133 0.88 -4.25 -22.93
C THR A 133 -0.61 -4.63 -22.98
N ALA A 134 -1.45 -3.70 -23.43
CA ALA A 134 -2.87 -3.93 -23.63
C ALA A 134 -3.39 -3.07 -24.78
N GLY A 135 -4.21 -3.66 -25.66
CA GLY A 135 -4.86 -2.96 -26.76
C GLY A 135 -3.93 -2.07 -27.56
N ASP A 136 -4.10 -0.76 -27.40
CA ASP A 136 -3.44 0.28 -28.19
C ASP A 136 -1.99 0.60 -27.80
N GLY A 137 -1.40 -0.05 -26.80
CA GLY A 137 -0.02 0.26 -26.43
C GLY A 137 0.54 -0.50 -25.24
N THR A 138 1.62 0.05 -24.69
CA THR A 138 2.32 -0.45 -23.51
C THR A 138 2.48 0.65 -22.49
N ALA A 139 2.09 0.39 -21.24
CA ALA A 139 2.36 1.24 -20.11
C ALA A 139 3.55 0.70 -19.31
N THR A 140 4.52 1.54 -19.04
CA THR A 140 5.70 1.23 -18.22
C THR A 140 5.80 2.23 -17.09
N PHE A 141 6.14 1.76 -15.89
CA PHE A 141 6.37 2.61 -14.72
C PHE A 141 7.65 2.18 -14.02
N ASP A 142 8.58 3.11 -13.85
CA ASP A 142 9.89 2.88 -13.25
C ASP A 142 9.98 3.29 -11.77
N GLY A 143 8.93 3.92 -11.24
CA GLY A 143 8.90 4.48 -9.89
C GLY A 143 8.79 6.00 -9.87
N GLU A 144 9.19 6.68 -10.94
CA GLU A 144 9.20 8.14 -11.07
C GLU A 144 8.38 8.62 -12.28
N PHE A 145 8.43 7.89 -13.39
CA PHE A 145 7.77 8.23 -14.64
C PHE A 145 6.88 7.11 -15.14
N VAL A 146 5.67 7.49 -15.55
CA VAL A 146 4.78 6.65 -16.35
C VAL A 146 5.06 6.93 -17.82
N ARG A 147 5.42 5.90 -18.58
CA ARG A 147 5.62 5.97 -20.03
C ARG A 147 4.54 5.17 -20.75
N LEU A 148 3.91 5.78 -21.74
CA LEU A 148 2.94 5.15 -22.63
C LEU A 148 3.51 5.13 -24.04
N ASP A 149 3.78 3.93 -24.56
CA ASP A 149 4.23 3.69 -25.92
C ASP A 149 3.08 3.15 -26.77
N TRP A 150 2.76 3.82 -27.87
CA TRP A 150 1.63 3.47 -28.72
C TRP A 150 1.99 2.37 -29.73
N GLY A 151 1.14 1.35 -29.77
CA GLY A 151 1.20 0.28 -30.75
C GLY A 151 0.40 0.60 -32.01
N TRP A 152 0.44 -0.33 -32.95
CA TRP A 152 -0.26 -0.22 -34.23
C TRP A 152 -1.80 -0.16 -34.09
N MET A 153 -2.37 -0.62 -32.96
CA MET A 153 -3.81 -0.55 -32.68
C MET A 153 -4.27 0.82 -32.16
N ALA A 154 -3.35 1.75 -31.87
CA ALA A 154 -3.69 3.09 -31.41
C ALA A 154 -4.36 3.93 -32.49
N LYS A 155 -5.23 4.84 -32.05
CA LYS A 155 -5.83 5.85 -32.93
C LYS A 155 -4.73 6.76 -33.49
N GLU A 156 -4.94 7.22 -34.73
CA GLU A 156 -4.00 8.05 -35.48
C GLU A 156 -3.49 9.25 -34.66
N GLY A 157 -4.37 9.97 -33.97
CA GLY A 157 -3.98 11.09 -33.11
C GLY A 157 -3.06 10.73 -31.93
N LYS A 158 -3.08 9.48 -31.43
CA LYS A 158 -2.08 9.01 -30.45
C LYS A 158 -0.76 8.68 -31.12
N GLN A 159 -0.81 7.98 -32.26
CA GLN A 159 0.37 7.58 -33.02
C GLN A 159 1.18 8.79 -33.50
N GLU A 160 0.51 9.78 -34.10
CA GLU A 160 1.13 11.03 -34.56
C GLU A 160 1.75 11.84 -33.43
N ALA A 161 1.10 11.85 -32.27
CA ALA A 161 1.59 12.61 -31.11
C ALA A 161 2.75 11.92 -30.38
N GLY A 162 3.06 10.68 -30.73
CA GLY A 162 4.17 9.90 -30.18
C GLY A 162 3.98 9.46 -28.71
N PRO A 163 4.98 8.74 -28.16
CA PRO A 163 4.96 8.27 -26.79
C PRO A 163 4.76 9.40 -25.78
N VAL A 164 4.09 9.09 -24.68
CA VAL A 164 3.84 10.03 -23.59
C VAL A 164 4.66 9.64 -22.38
N GLN A 165 5.27 10.62 -21.71
CA GLN A 165 5.94 10.43 -20.44
C GLN A 165 5.34 11.41 -19.42
N LEU A 166 4.87 10.87 -18.30
CA LEU A 166 4.25 11.61 -17.21
C LEU A 166 5.09 11.46 -15.96
N ALA A 167 5.50 12.57 -15.34
CA ALA A 167 6.13 12.51 -14.02
C ALA A 167 5.08 12.14 -12.97
N LEU A 168 5.43 11.28 -12.01
CA LEU A 168 4.53 10.87 -10.93
C LEU A 168 4.02 12.07 -10.13
N SER A 169 4.82 13.13 -9.98
CA SER A 169 4.42 14.39 -9.30
C SER A 169 3.23 15.10 -9.95
N ASP A 170 3.04 14.88 -11.25
CA ASP A 170 1.99 15.49 -12.05
C ASP A 170 0.72 14.63 -12.07
N VAL A 171 0.83 13.34 -11.75
CA VAL A 171 -0.29 12.39 -11.67
C VAL A 171 -1.08 12.64 -10.39
N THR A 172 -2.38 12.90 -10.53
CA THR A 172 -3.29 13.15 -9.40
C THR A 172 -4.15 11.93 -9.07
N SER A 173 -4.46 11.10 -10.07
CA SER A 173 -5.21 9.87 -9.87
C SER A 173 -4.96 8.88 -11.01
N VAL A 174 -5.27 7.62 -10.74
CA VAL A 174 -5.23 6.53 -11.72
C VAL A 174 -6.61 5.90 -11.75
N GLU A 175 -7.17 5.75 -12.95
CA GLU A 175 -8.42 5.02 -13.16
C GLU A 175 -8.12 3.78 -14.00
N TRP A 176 -8.45 2.61 -13.46
CA TRP A 176 -8.41 1.35 -14.18
C TRP A 176 -9.82 0.78 -14.31
N ARG A 177 -10.18 0.35 -15.52
CA ARG A 177 -11.46 -0.32 -15.80
C ARG A 177 -11.23 -1.55 -16.66
N PRO A 178 -11.86 -2.69 -16.32
CA PRO A 178 -11.90 -3.82 -17.24
C PRO A 178 -12.77 -3.45 -18.45
N GLN A 179 -12.60 -4.20 -19.53
CA GLN A 179 -13.52 -4.14 -20.64
C GLN A 179 -14.90 -4.65 -20.21
N SER A 180 -15.94 -3.90 -20.55
CA SER A 180 -17.33 -4.27 -20.30
C SER A 180 -18.15 -4.17 -21.58
N GLY A 181 -18.91 -5.23 -21.88
CA GLY A 181 -19.75 -5.31 -23.08
C GLY A 181 -18.96 -5.02 -24.36
N PHE A 182 -19.45 -4.07 -25.15
CA PHE A 182 -18.80 -3.59 -26.38
C PHE A 182 -17.92 -2.34 -26.17
N GLY A 183 -17.75 -1.89 -24.92
CA GLY A 183 -16.90 -0.75 -24.59
C GLY A 183 -15.41 -1.11 -24.49
N TYR A 184 -14.59 -0.09 -24.27
CA TYR A 184 -13.16 -0.25 -23.97
C TYR A 184 -12.93 -0.46 -22.48
N GLY A 185 -12.01 -1.35 -22.13
CA GLY A 185 -11.30 -1.24 -20.86
C GLY A 185 -10.13 -0.28 -21.02
N TYR A 186 -9.67 0.29 -19.91
CA TYR A 186 -8.61 1.29 -19.97
C TYR A 186 -7.83 1.43 -18.66
N LEU A 187 -6.62 1.97 -18.79
CA LEU A 187 -5.79 2.48 -17.72
C LEU A 187 -5.48 3.94 -18.02
N ARG A 188 -6.04 4.84 -17.23
CA ARG A 188 -5.95 6.30 -17.41
C ARG A 188 -5.20 6.95 -16.25
N PHE A 189 -4.32 7.88 -16.59
CA PHE A 189 -3.60 8.73 -15.66
C PHE A 189 -4.15 10.15 -15.74
N GLN A 190 -4.76 10.63 -14.66
CA GLN A 190 -5.18 12.02 -14.59
C GLN A 190 -4.03 12.88 -14.10
N THR A 191 -3.82 14.02 -14.76
CA THR A 191 -2.77 14.98 -14.42
C THR A 191 -3.36 16.33 -14.06
N ARG A 192 -2.59 17.13 -13.31
CA ARG A 192 -3.03 18.48 -12.89
C ARG A 192 -3.38 19.33 -14.11
N GLY A 193 -4.51 20.04 -14.03
CA GLY A 193 -4.93 21.01 -15.06
C GLY A 193 -5.74 20.42 -16.21
N VAL A 194 -5.93 19.10 -16.29
CA VAL A 194 -6.84 18.48 -17.28
C VAL A 194 -8.25 18.40 -16.70
N THR A 195 -9.18 19.19 -17.23
CA THR A 195 -10.58 19.24 -16.76
C THR A 195 -11.56 18.45 -17.62
N THR A 196 -11.21 18.21 -18.89
CA THR A 196 -12.06 17.50 -19.85
C THR A 196 -11.36 16.24 -20.32
N LEU A 197 -11.95 15.09 -20.05
CA LEU A 197 -11.39 13.79 -20.40
C LEU A 197 -12.01 13.27 -21.71
N PRO A 198 -11.22 13.06 -22.78
CA PRO A 198 -11.69 12.42 -24.00
C PRO A 198 -12.16 10.97 -23.74
N ALA A 199 -12.73 10.33 -24.75
CA ALA A 199 -12.92 8.89 -24.72
C ALA A 199 -11.55 8.17 -24.57
N PRO A 200 -11.44 7.07 -23.81
CA PRO A 200 -10.15 6.44 -23.48
C PRO A 200 -9.26 6.10 -24.69
N GLU A 201 -9.86 5.65 -25.78
CA GLU A 201 -9.18 5.32 -27.04
C GLU A 201 -8.63 6.54 -27.79
N HIS A 202 -9.07 7.75 -27.42
CA HIS A 202 -8.60 9.03 -27.97
C HIS A 202 -7.76 9.84 -26.94
N ASP A 203 -7.73 9.42 -25.69
CA ASP A 203 -7.03 10.11 -24.61
C ASP A 203 -5.56 9.70 -24.55
N ARG A 204 -4.65 10.68 -24.74
CA ARG A 204 -3.19 10.47 -24.72
C ARG A 204 -2.66 10.03 -23.35
N ASN A 205 -3.40 10.26 -22.27
CA ASN A 205 -3.01 9.80 -20.94
C ASN A 205 -3.72 8.49 -20.56
N SER A 206 -4.31 7.81 -21.55
CA SER A 206 -5.01 6.54 -21.35
C SER A 206 -4.48 5.48 -22.30
N LEU A 207 -4.19 4.31 -21.74
CA LEU A 207 -4.08 3.07 -22.50
C LEU A 207 -5.47 2.45 -22.61
N ALA A 208 -5.89 1.98 -23.79
CA ALA A 208 -7.24 1.46 -24.02
C ALA A 208 -7.21 0.11 -24.77
N TRP A 209 -8.16 -0.77 -24.45
CA TRP A 209 -8.24 -2.10 -25.06
C TRP A 209 -9.68 -2.59 -25.24
N GLY A 210 -9.90 -3.37 -26.31
CA GLY A 210 -11.21 -3.91 -26.67
C GLY A 210 -11.27 -5.44 -26.80
N VAL A 211 -10.20 -6.15 -26.43
CA VAL A 211 -10.16 -7.63 -26.54
C VAL A 211 -9.73 -8.28 -25.22
N GLN A 212 -8.72 -7.72 -24.53
CA GLN A 212 -8.28 -8.25 -23.25
C GLN A 212 -9.23 -7.79 -22.14
N ARG A 213 -10.11 -8.65 -21.61
CA ARG A 213 -11.10 -8.24 -20.59
C ARG A 213 -10.49 -7.46 -19.42
N GLU A 214 -9.39 -7.93 -18.83
CA GLU A 214 -8.68 -7.24 -17.75
C GLU A 214 -7.47 -6.42 -18.23
N GLY A 215 -7.29 -6.21 -19.53
CA GLY A 215 -6.11 -5.48 -20.03
C GLY A 215 -4.79 -6.20 -19.74
N GLY A 216 -4.80 -7.52 -19.58
CA GLY A 216 -3.59 -8.29 -19.24
C GLY A 216 -3.14 -8.04 -17.79
N THR A 217 -1.98 -7.40 -17.62
CA THR A 217 -1.37 -7.09 -16.32
C THR A 217 -1.40 -5.60 -15.96
N THR A 218 -2.17 -4.78 -16.70
CA THR A 218 -2.25 -3.32 -16.48
C THR A 218 -2.72 -2.94 -15.07
N ALA A 219 -3.49 -3.82 -14.41
CA ALA A 219 -3.86 -3.65 -13.00
C ALA A 219 -2.64 -3.55 -12.06
N LEU A 220 -1.53 -4.24 -12.37
CA LEU A 220 -0.30 -4.14 -11.58
C LEU A 220 0.45 -2.82 -11.82
N VAL A 221 0.42 -2.29 -13.05
CA VAL A 221 0.94 -0.94 -13.33
C VAL A 221 0.12 0.09 -12.57
N ALA A 222 -1.22 -0.03 -12.60
CA ALA A 222 -2.11 0.84 -11.86
C ALA A 222 -1.83 0.80 -10.34
N ALA A 223 -1.72 -0.41 -9.77
CA ALA A 223 -1.39 -0.61 -8.36
C ALA A 223 0.00 -0.05 -7.98
N ALA A 224 1.01 -0.22 -8.84
CA ALA A 224 2.34 0.34 -8.63
C ALA A 224 2.32 1.88 -8.55
N VAL A 225 1.55 2.54 -9.42
CA VAL A 225 1.42 4.00 -9.41
C VAL A 225 0.58 4.46 -8.21
N VAL A 226 -0.58 3.85 -7.99
CA VAL A 226 -1.48 4.15 -6.85
C VAL A 226 -0.76 4.03 -5.51
N SER A 227 0.09 3.02 -5.33
CA SER A 227 0.86 2.83 -4.09
C SER A 227 1.82 3.98 -3.74
N ARG A 228 2.10 4.86 -4.71
CA ARG A 228 3.01 6.02 -4.57
C ARG A 228 2.28 7.36 -4.64
N LEU A 229 0.96 7.34 -4.81
CA LEU A 229 0.12 8.52 -4.65
C LEU A 229 -0.29 8.69 -3.17
N PRO A 230 -0.78 9.88 -2.76
CA PRO A 230 -1.31 10.07 -1.41
C PRO A 230 -2.37 9.00 -1.08
N HIS A 231 -2.24 8.41 0.11
CA HIS A 231 -3.14 7.34 0.53
C HIS A 231 -4.58 7.86 0.66
N PRO A 232 -5.62 7.15 0.17
CA PRO A 232 -6.99 7.65 0.16
C PRO A 232 -7.56 7.92 1.56
N VAL A 233 -7.15 7.14 2.55
CA VAL A 233 -7.56 7.27 3.96
C VAL A 233 -6.56 8.12 4.74
N GLY A 234 -5.27 7.97 4.40
CA GLY A 234 -4.17 8.68 5.03
C GLY A 234 -3.92 9.93 4.24
N GLY A 235 -4.70 10.98 4.50
CA GLY A 235 -4.53 12.29 3.86
C GLY A 235 -3.06 12.72 3.87
N PRO A 236 -2.66 13.64 2.96
CA PRO A 236 -1.25 14.03 2.82
C PRO A 236 -0.69 14.38 4.20
N ALA A 237 0.40 13.71 4.60
CA ALA A 237 1.09 14.00 5.84
C ALA A 237 1.29 15.51 5.89
N ALA A 238 0.61 16.17 6.82
CA ALA A 238 0.70 17.61 6.96
C ALA A 238 2.18 17.92 7.20
N LEU A 239 2.82 18.57 6.22
CA LEU A 239 4.16 19.10 6.41
C LEU A 239 4.08 20.03 7.63
N PRO A 240 4.96 19.89 8.64
CA PRO A 240 4.98 20.82 9.74
C PRO A 240 5.33 22.20 9.16
N VAL A 241 4.33 23.09 9.11
CA VAL A 241 4.54 24.48 8.70
C VAL A 241 5.44 25.12 9.77
N PRO A 242 6.69 25.51 9.44
CA PRO A 242 7.50 26.26 10.38
C PRO A 242 7.05 27.71 10.30
N GLY A 243 6.44 28.19 11.38
CA GLY A 243 6.30 29.63 11.60
C GLY A 243 4.87 30.15 11.55
N SER A 244 4.23 30.15 12.71
CA SER A 244 3.31 31.22 13.11
C SER A 244 3.40 31.38 14.63
N ARG A 245 4.52 31.95 15.08
CA ARG A 245 4.51 32.77 16.29
C ARG A 245 4.08 34.16 15.85
N ASP A 246 2.98 34.65 16.41
CA ASP A 246 2.76 36.02 16.88
C ASP A 246 1.44 36.01 17.68
N LEU A 247 1.50 36.08 19.02
CA LEU A 247 1.53 37.28 19.86
C LEU A 247 0.17 38.00 20.00
N ASN A 248 -0.60 37.61 21.01
CA ASN A 248 -1.27 38.56 21.93
C ASN A 248 -1.77 37.79 23.17
N SER A 249 -1.11 37.93 24.32
CA SER A 249 -1.35 38.96 25.37
C SER A 249 -2.56 38.66 26.25
N THR A 250 -2.24 38.00 27.37
CA THR A 250 -2.64 38.30 28.74
C THR A 250 -3.61 39.48 28.99
N GLY A 251 -4.71 39.20 29.67
CA GLY A 251 -5.29 40.04 30.72
C GLY A 251 -5.60 39.13 31.91
N VAL A 252 -4.72 38.99 32.90
CA VAL A 252 -4.53 39.85 34.10
C VAL A 252 -5.85 40.13 34.84
N ASN A 253 -6.11 39.32 35.86
CA ASN A 253 -6.96 39.67 37.01
C ASN A 253 -6.03 39.82 38.25
N PRO A 254 -6.20 40.81 39.13
CA PRO A 254 -5.28 41.07 40.25
C PRO A 254 -5.68 40.27 41.51
N PRO A 255 -4.74 39.83 42.38
CA PRO A 255 -5.08 39.29 43.69
C PRO A 255 -4.86 40.30 44.83
N GLY A 256 -5.77 40.30 45.80
CA GLY A 256 -5.64 41.02 47.08
C GLY A 256 -4.72 40.31 48.09
N PRO A 257 -4.26 40.98 49.15
CA PRO A 257 -3.25 40.46 50.06
C PRO A 257 -3.86 39.87 51.35
N ASN A 258 -3.40 38.70 51.78
CA ASN A 258 -3.26 38.32 53.20
C ASN A 258 -2.49 36.98 53.36
N SER A 259 -1.48 37.00 54.22
CA SER A 259 -0.60 35.89 54.65
C SER A 259 -1.28 34.95 55.69
N PRO A 260 -0.62 33.99 56.40
CA PRO A 260 0.63 33.21 56.18
C PRO A 260 0.47 31.67 56.43
N GLY A 261 1.49 30.85 56.13
CA GLY A 261 1.70 29.52 56.76
C GLY A 261 1.82 28.28 55.84
N PRO A 262 2.43 27.16 56.29
CA PRO A 262 3.58 26.56 55.60
C PRO A 262 3.38 25.10 55.09
N ASN A 263 4.43 24.60 54.43
CA ASN A 263 4.85 23.19 54.25
C ASN A 263 4.67 22.50 52.88
N SER A 264 5.85 22.22 52.29
CA SER A 264 6.31 20.93 51.77
C SER A 264 5.73 20.36 50.47
N ARG A 265 6.47 20.53 49.36
CA ARG A 265 7.23 19.47 48.65
C ARG A 265 7.65 19.97 47.26
N GLY A 266 8.95 19.91 46.96
CA GLY A 266 9.46 19.98 45.57
C GLY A 266 9.30 18.63 44.83
N PRO A 267 10.00 18.39 43.69
CA PRO A 267 11.00 19.26 43.07
C PRO A 267 10.96 19.36 41.52
N ASN A 268 11.69 20.38 41.05
CA ASN A 268 12.61 20.46 39.90
C ASN A 268 12.26 19.91 38.52
N SER A 269 12.26 20.84 37.56
CA SER A 269 12.86 20.68 36.24
C SER A 269 14.41 20.64 36.34
N PRO A 270 15.13 19.86 35.51
CA PRO A 270 16.56 20.00 35.36
C PRO A 270 16.94 20.73 34.07
N GLY A 271 17.76 21.76 34.22
CA GLY A 271 18.72 22.21 33.22
C GLY A 271 20.11 22.21 33.88
N ALA A 272 21.14 22.03 33.05
CA ALA A 272 22.58 21.92 33.34
C ALA A 272 23.11 20.48 33.49
N ASP A 273 23.92 20.10 32.49
CA ASP A 273 24.89 19.01 32.42
C ASP A 273 24.58 17.76 33.24
N ASP A 274 23.96 16.77 32.57
CA ASP A 274 23.80 15.43 33.12
C ASP A 274 25.05 14.57 32.80
N PRO A 275 26.01 14.42 33.74
CA PRO A 275 27.18 13.55 33.54
C PRO A 275 26.78 12.10 33.23
N ASP A 276 25.59 11.65 33.65
CA ASP A 276 25.11 10.31 33.34
C ASP A 276 24.69 10.17 31.87
N ALA A 277 24.17 11.24 31.25
CA ALA A 277 23.87 11.25 29.81
C ALA A 277 25.17 11.21 28.97
N MET A 278 26.23 11.88 29.44
CA MET A 278 27.56 11.81 28.80
C MET A 278 28.19 10.42 28.96
N LEU A 279 28.11 9.82 30.16
CA LEU A 279 28.62 8.48 30.42
C LEU A 279 27.87 7.39 29.64
N ARG A 280 26.56 7.55 29.42
CA ARG A 280 25.78 6.66 28.53
C ARG A 280 26.23 6.76 27.09
N ARG A 281 26.44 7.97 26.56
CA ARG A 281 26.96 8.18 25.20
C ARG A 281 28.38 7.64 25.00
N LEU A 282 29.25 7.74 26.01
CA LEU A 282 30.59 7.13 25.97
C LEU A 282 30.53 5.60 25.97
N ARG A 283 29.56 5.00 26.67
CA ARG A 283 29.36 3.54 26.67
C ARG A 283 28.86 3.04 25.31
N GLU A 284 27.92 3.75 24.68
CA GLU A 284 27.42 3.43 23.33
C GLU A 284 28.52 3.53 22.27
N LEU A 285 29.38 4.55 22.35
CA LEU A 285 30.55 4.70 21.48
C LEU A 285 31.56 3.56 21.63
N GLY A 286 31.76 3.06 22.85
CA GLY A 286 32.64 1.91 23.12
C GLY A 286 32.10 0.59 22.57
N GLU A 287 30.78 0.40 22.57
CA GLU A 287 30.13 -0.78 21.99
C GLU A 287 30.18 -0.78 20.45
N LEU A 288 30.06 0.39 19.82
CA LEU A 288 30.23 0.55 18.37
C LEU A 288 31.68 0.33 17.88
N HIS A 289 32.66 0.63 18.72
CA HIS A 289 34.07 0.32 18.44
C HIS A 289 34.36 -1.18 18.60
N LYS A 290 33.86 -1.82 19.65
CA LYS A 290 34.00 -3.27 19.87
C LYS A 290 33.29 -4.11 18.81
N SER A 291 32.21 -3.62 18.22
CA SER A 291 31.50 -4.28 17.11
C SER A 291 32.19 -4.10 15.75
N GLY A 292 33.31 -3.37 15.71
CA GLY A 292 34.11 -3.15 14.50
C GLY A 292 33.48 -2.17 13.51
N ILE A 293 32.42 -1.45 13.91
CA ILE A 293 31.72 -0.48 13.06
C ILE A 293 32.51 0.83 12.98
N LEU A 294 33.23 1.21 14.04
CA LEU A 294 34.16 2.35 14.03
C LEU A 294 35.61 1.89 14.01
N THR A 295 36.42 2.57 13.20
CA THR A 295 37.88 2.45 13.27
C THR A 295 38.47 3.20 14.47
N ASP A 296 39.68 2.84 14.90
CA ASP A 296 40.35 3.46 16.06
C ASP A 296 40.48 5.00 15.94
N GLY A 297 40.68 5.50 14.71
CA GLY A 297 40.80 6.93 14.42
C GLY A 297 39.48 7.67 14.56
N GLU A 298 38.39 7.08 14.09
CA GLU A 298 37.04 7.65 14.18
C GLU A 298 36.53 7.65 15.62
N PHE A 299 36.85 6.60 16.38
CA PHE A 299 36.50 6.50 17.80
C PHE A 299 37.20 7.59 18.61
N THR A 300 38.48 7.86 18.34
CA THR A 300 39.26 8.88 19.05
C THR A 300 38.73 10.29 18.76
N ALA A 301 38.39 10.59 17.51
CA ALA A 301 37.83 11.89 17.12
C ALA A 301 36.43 12.13 17.73
N ALA A 302 35.56 11.11 17.73
CA ALA A 302 34.24 11.20 18.34
C ALA A 302 34.32 11.39 19.87
N LYS A 303 35.28 10.73 20.52
CA LYS A 303 35.53 10.87 21.96
C LYS A 303 36.05 12.26 22.35
N GLN A 304 36.94 12.85 21.55
CA GLN A 304 37.45 14.22 21.78
C GLN A 304 36.33 15.27 21.68
N LYS A 305 35.50 15.16 20.63
CA LYS A 305 34.34 16.03 20.44
C LYS A 305 33.31 15.93 21.58
N LEU A 306 33.18 14.75 22.20
CA LEU A 306 32.27 14.52 23.32
C LEU A 306 32.83 15.03 24.67
N LEU A 307 34.15 15.05 24.82
CA LEU A 307 34.86 15.57 26.00
C LEU A 307 35.16 17.08 25.91
N GLY A 308 34.86 17.71 24.76
CA GLY A 308 35.12 19.14 24.54
C GLY A 308 36.59 19.49 24.39
N LEU A 309 37.42 18.56 23.91
CA LEU A 309 38.86 18.70 23.69
C LEU A 309 39.22 18.72 22.20
#